data_AF-A0A2E0AJ71-F1
#
_entry.id   AF-A0A2E0AJ71-F1
#
_cell.length_a   1.000
_cell.length_b   1.000
_cell.length_c   1.000
_cell.angle_alpha   90.00
_cell.angle_beta   90.00
_cell.angle_gamma   90.00
#
_symmetry.space_group_name_H-M   'P 1'
#
loop_
_entity.id
_entity.type
_entity.pdbx_description
1 polymer ?
#
loop_
_entity_poly.entity_id
_entity_poly.type
_entity_poly.pdbx_seq_one_letter_code
_entity_poly.pdbx_strand_id
1 'polypeptide(L)'
;MKQAHLAGRTRGLRPGQQRQLERLSHRRHPEAAIADLITLERLCQIAHDLEEPLHLVLDGRGLCRLLWVGPLSGSEPLLQHLPTPQRKQAGGWRLLSCCYRLHSLLPDRRDAVVALDLSPRLWLRFNDSPNPDGQRSAILLYPDPSHSIGWDQREQGDLRLICTQRLESETSSQPLHLSPADDGSERVLLLTLAARDKARSERELAELEGLVRSAGAKPVAVIHQRPGQFNPQTLWGTGKLQEAALEIRRNRASLVITDRELTPVQARNLERWLDSPVMDRSELILDIFAQRAGSAAGRLQVELAQLRYRLPRLLGRGRSLSRQGGGIGTRGPGETQLEKDRRAIARRIDRLLRDLKQLRQHRSRLREQRYGLPRVALVGYTNAGKSSLLNALCNRRAADQVVAENKLFATLDPTTRRLELPRPDAAPHTVLLTDTVGFIRDLPEPLVEAFRATLEETLDADVLLVIVDLADPDWSDQLHTVHRLLDSLGCVALRQVVANQIDRCTLDAIEAIRQREPDSLFLSAVRGDGLRGLQQWLRTQFFDPGAESGPTAIRHAPEWPS
;
A
#
# COMPACT_ATOMS: atom_id res chain seq x y z
N MET A 1 -15.38 -5.92 42.24
CA MET A 1 -15.36 -4.54 41.70
C MET A 1 -14.22 -4.48 40.69
N LYS A 2 -14.50 -4.19 39.41
CA LYS A 2 -13.44 -4.11 38.39
C LYS A 2 -12.58 -2.88 38.70
N GLN A 3 -11.39 -3.11 39.23
CA GLN A 3 -10.42 -2.06 39.56
C GLN A 3 -10.10 -1.24 38.30
N ALA A 4 -10.13 0.08 38.44
CA ALA A 4 -9.53 0.95 37.44
C ALA A 4 -8.02 0.66 37.37
N HIS A 5 -7.47 0.62 36.16
CA HIS A 5 -6.06 0.35 35.98
C HIS A 5 -5.24 1.63 36.19
N LEU A 6 -4.14 1.54 36.94
CA LEU A 6 -3.21 2.64 37.17
C LEU A 6 -1.96 2.39 36.31
N ALA A 7 -1.66 3.29 35.36
CA ALA A 7 -0.56 3.15 34.41
C ALA A 7 0.24 4.45 34.22
N GLY A 8 1.29 4.40 33.41
CA GLY A 8 2.22 5.51 33.18
C GLY A 8 3.42 5.49 34.14
N ARG A 9 3.87 6.67 34.58
CA ARG A 9 5.02 6.87 35.48
C ARG A 9 4.68 6.57 36.94
N THR A 10 4.33 5.32 37.22
CA THR A 10 3.92 4.87 38.57
C THR A 10 5.08 4.39 39.44
N ARG A 11 6.27 4.20 38.85
CA ARG A 11 7.48 3.78 39.58
C ARG A 11 7.97 4.91 40.48
N GLY A 12 8.04 4.65 41.79
CA GLY A 12 8.51 5.60 42.79
C GLY A 12 7.42 6.33 43.58
N LEU A 13 6.13 6.07 43.26
CA LEU A 13 5.02 6.60 44.06
C LEU A 13 5.03 6.03 45.48
N ARG A 14 4.83 6.90 46.48
CA ARG A 14 4.67 6.47 47.88
C ARG A 14 3.36 5.68 48.03
N PRO A 15 3.29 4.70 48.95
CA PRO A 15 2.06 3.94 49.18
C PRO A 15 0.82 4.81 49.48
N GLY A 16 1.02 5.97 50.12
CA GLY A 16 -0.05 6.94 50.36
C GLY A 16 -0.59 7.59 49.07
N GLN A 17 0.31 7.98 48.16
CA GLN A 17 -0.04 8.58 46.86
C GLN A 17 -0.76 7.58 45.97
N GLN A 18 -0.28 6.32 45.93
CA GLN A 18 -0.94 5.26 45.18
C GLN A 18 -2.38 5.02 45.67
N ARG A 19 -2.59 4.94 46.99
CA ARG A 19 -3.94 4.79 47.58
C ARG A 19 -4.85 5.98 47.26
N GLN A 20 -4.31 7.20 47.20
CA GLN A 20 -5.10 8.39 46.82
C GLN A 20 -5.55 8.32 45.35
N LEU A 21 -4.66 7.96 44.44
CA LEU A 21 -4.97 7.75 43.02
C LEU A 21 -6.00 6.63 42.81
N GLU A 22 -5.82 5.50 43.51
CA GLU A 22 -6.79 4.41 43.51
C GLU A 22 -8.15 4.89 44.04
N ARG A 23 -8.21 5.65 45.14
CA ARG A 23 -9.49 6.17 45.66
C ARG A 23 -10.20 7.09 44.67
N LEU A 24 -9.47 7.91 43.92
CA LEU A 24 -10.06 8.75 42.86
C LEU A 24 -10.64 7.91 41.74
N SER A 25 -9.94 6.87 41.31
CA SER A 25 -10.38 6.02 40.20
C SER A 25 -11.61 5.16 40.53
N HIS A 26 -11.99 5.03 41.80
CA HIS A 26 -13.25 4.39 42.22
C HIS A 26 -14.46 5.33 42.22
N ARG A 27 -14.27 6.65 42.05
CA ARG A 27 -15.41 7.59 41.98
C ARG A 27 -16.10 7.49 40.62
N ARG A 28 -17.43 7.54 40.65
CA ARG A 28 -18.27 7.55 39.45
C ARG A 28 -18.56 8.99 39.05
N HIS A 29 -18.34 9.29 37.78
CA HIS A 29 -18.68 10.57 37.18
C HIS A 29 -20.12 10.54 36.67
N PRO A 30 -20.85 11.68 36.70
CA PRO A 30 -22.20 11.78 36.17
C PRO A 30 -22.26 11.42 34.67
N GLU A 31 -23.34 10.76 34.26
CA GLU A 31 -23.59 10.44 32.85
C GLU A 31 -24.13 11.64 32.06
N ALA A 32 -24.90 12.51 32.74
CA ALA A 32 -25.53 13.68 32.12
C ALA A 32 -24.65 14.95 32.10
N ALA A 33 -23.44 14.89 32.66
CA ALA A 33 -22.50 16.00 32.72
C ALA A 33 -21.09 15.52 32.39
N ILE A 34 -20.19 16.43 32.00
CA ILE A 34 -18.85 16.09 31.49
C ILE A 34 -18.05 15.29 32.53
N ALA A 35 -18.00 15.76 33.78
CA ALA A 35 -17.28 15.11 34.87
C ALA A 35 -17.79 15.59 36.26
N ASP A 36 -17.47 14.85 37.33
CA ASP A 36 -17.69 15.29 38.71
C ASP A 36 -16.61 16.32 39.11
N LEU A 37 -17.03 17.56 39.39
CA LEU A 37 -16.13 18.66 39.71
C LEU A 37 -15.23 18.34 40.92
N ILE A 38 -15.79 17.78 42.00
CA ILE A 38 -15.03 17.46 43.22
C ILE A 38 -13.89 16.48 42.91
N THR A 39 -14.14 15.50 42.04
CA THR A 39 -13.12 14.55 41.60
C THR A 39 -12.02 15.23 40.79
N LEU A 40 -12.38 16.19 39.92
CA LEU A 40 -11.40 16.97 39.16
C LEU A 40 -10.56 17.90 40.05
N GLU A 41 -11.15 18.59 41.01
CA GLU A 41 -10.41 19.46 41.94
C GLU A 41 -9.40 18.68 42.78
N ARG A 42 -9.75 17.45 43.18
CA ARG A 42 -8.81 16.54 43.86
C ARG A 42 -7.73 16.02 42.92
N LEU A 43 -8.06 15.78 41.65
CA LEU A 43 -7.08 15.37 40.65
C LEU A 43 -6.08 16.50 40.37
N CYS A 44 -6.50 17.77 40.36
CA CYS A 44 -5.60 18.92 40.33
C CYS A 44 -4.61 18.90 41.50
N GLN A 45 -5.11 18.70 42.73
CA GLN A 45 -4.25 18.67 43.92
C GLN A 45 -3.17 17.58 43.80
N ILE A 46 -3.55 16.38 43.35
CA ILE A 46 -2.59 15.28 43.21
C ILE A 46 -1.63 15.53 42.04
N ALA A 47 -2.09 16.09 40.91
CA ALA A 47 -1.21 16.45 39.81
C ALA A 47 -0.15 17.46 40.25
N HIS A 48 -0.56 18.43 41.06
CA HIS A 48 0.34 19.43 41.66
C HIS A 48 1.34 18.79 42.64
N ASP A 49 0.86 17.93 43.54
CA ASP A 49 1.70 17.22 44.54
C ASP A 49 2.69 16.24 43.90
N LEU A 50 2.35 15.66 42.75
CA LEU A 50 3.20 14.73 41.99
C LEU A 50 4.10 15.44 40.98
N GLU A 51 3.86 16.73 40.72
CA GLU A 51 4.49 17.49 39.64
C GLU A 51 4.41 16.81 38.26
N GLU A 52 3.32 16.09 38.01
CA GLU A 52 3.11 15.32 36.78
C GLU A 52 1.66 15.49 36.31
N PRO A 53 1.40 15.59 34.98
CA PRO A 53 0.04 15.62 34.47
C PRO A 53 -0.67 14.29 34.73
N LEU A 54 -1.98 14.35 34.90
CA LEU A 54 -2.82 13.19 35.21
C LEU A 54 -3.98 13.10 34.22
N HIS A 55 -4.25 11.89 33.75
CA HIS A 55 -5.31 11.64 32.78
C HIS A 55 -6.27 10.54 33.26
N LEU A 56 -7.57 10.82 33.19
CA LEU A 56 -8.64 9.86 33.48
C LEU A 56 -9.35 9.44 32.19
N VAL A 57 -9.53 8.14 32.03
CA VAL A 57 -10.35 7.56 30.95
C VAL A 57 -11.61 7.00 31.57
N LEU A 58 -12.75 7.59 31.24
CA LEU A 58 -14.07 7.19 31.73
C LEU A 58 -14.85 6.48 30.64
N ASP A 59 -15.57 5.42 31.02
CA ASP A 59 -16.51 4.77 30.10
C ASP A 59 -17.86 5.51 29.99
N GLY A 60 -18.74 5.03 29.12
CA GLY A 60 -20.08 5.60 28.91
C GLY A 60 -20.98 5.59 30.15
N ARG A 61 -20.64 4.84 31.21
CA ARG A 61 -21.36 4.83 32.51
C ARG A 61 -20.72 5.75 33.55
N GLY A 62 -19.67 6.48 33.16
CA GLY A 62 -18.91 7.36 34.04
C GLY A 62 -17.97 6.64 35.01
N LEU A 63 -17.64 5.38 34.76
CA LEU A 63 -16.65 4.66 35.57
C LEU A 63 -15.26 4.88 35.00
N CYS A 64 -14.29 5.20 35.87
CA CYS A 64 -12.90 5.27 35.47
C CYS A 64 -12.36 3.88 35.16
N ARG A 65 -11.74 3.73 33.98
CA ARG A 65 -11.12 2.49 33.51
C ARG A 65 -9.60 2.56 33.52
N LEU A 66 -9.04 3.74 33.28
CA LEU A 66 -7.61 4.00 33.31
C LEU A 66 -7.34 5.34 33.98
N LEU A 67 -6.39 5.35 34.91
CA LEU A 67 -5.74 6.54 35.44
C LEU A 67 -4.27 6.51 34.99
N TRP A 68 -3.88 7.47 34.16
CA TRP A 68 -2.53 7.59 33.62
C TRP A 68 -1.76 8.70 34.32
N VAL A 69 -0.56 8.38 34.80
CA VAL A 69 0.35 9.32 35.47
C VAL A 69 1.48 9.71 34.51
N GLY A 70 1.66 11.01 34.29
CA GLY A 70 2.67 11.56 33.38
C GLY A 70 2.13 11.89 31.99
N PRO A 71 2.97 12.44 31.10
CA PRO A 71 2.52 12.99 29.82
C PRO A 71 2.05 11.90 28.85
N LEU A 72 1.11 12.25 27.97
CA LEU A 72 0.65 11.42 26.84
C LEU A 72 1.59 11.47 25.63
N SER A 73 2.75 12.12 25.72
CA SER A 73 3.69 12.29 24.61
C SER A 73 4.49 11.03 24.23
N GLY A 74 4.24 9.91 24.92
CA GLY A 74 4.86 8.61 24.65
C GLY A 74 4.26 7.90 23.43
N SER A 75 4.94 6.85 22.95
CA SER A 75 4.45 6.01 21.85
C SER A 75 3.44 4.94 22.27
N GLU A 76 3.25 4.73 23.58
CA GLU A 76 2.38 3.69 24.12
C GLU A 76 0.90 4.05 23.95
N PRO A 77 0.09 3.19 23.31
CA PRO A 77 -1.34 3.40 23.17
C PRO A 77 -2.06 3.23 24.52
N LEU A 78 -2.95 4.17 24.87
CA LEU A 78 -3.74 4.10 26.09
C LEU A 78 -4.65 2.87 26.11
N LEU A 79 -5.10 2.41 24.94
CA LEU A 79 -5.97 1.25 24.81
C LEU A 79 -5.34 -0.04 25.34
N GLN A 80 -4.02 -0.21 25.21
CA GLN A 80 -3.31 -1.40 25.68
C GLN A 80 -3.30 -1.53 27.22
N HIS A 81 -3.44 -0.40 27.92
CA HIS A 81 -3.49 -0.35 29.38
C HIS A 81 -4.91 -0.53 29.92
N LEU A 82 -5.92 -0.57 29.04
CA LEU A 82 -7.29 -0.87 29.46
C LEU A 82 -7.47 -2.38 29.67
N PRO A 83 -8.17 -2.78 30.75
CA PRO A 83 -8.51 -4.18 30.95
C PRO A 83 -9.39 -4.69 29.79
N THR A 84 -8.91 -5.69 29.04
CA THR A 84 -9.51 -6.26 27.81
C THR A 84 -10.86 -7.00 28.06
N PRO A 85 -11.64 -7.38 27.01
CA PRO A 85 -13.04 -7.00 26.89
C PRO A 85 -14.01 -8.06 27.44
N GLN A 86 -14.98 -7.63 28.23
CA GLN A 86 -16.27 -8.34 28.25
C GLN A 86 -17.19 -7.62 27.28
N ARG A 87 -17.55 -8.34 26.21
CA ARG A 87 -18.69 -8.15 25.29
C ARG A 87 -19.47 -6.83 25.46
N LYS A 88 -19.49 -6.05 24.38
CA LYS A 88 -20.20 -4.76 24.24
C LYS A 88 -19.65 -3.68 25.17
N GLN A 89 -18.47 -3.14 24.84
CA GLN A 89 -18.17 -1.78 25.30
C GLN A 89 -19.17 -0.86 24.60
N ALA A 90 -20.11 -0.31 25.38
CA ALA A 90 -20.92 0.80 24.92
C ALA A 90 -19.96 1.93 24.57
N GLY A 91 -19.99 2.39 23.31
CA GLY A 91 -19.26 3.58 22.89
C GLY A 91 -19.55 4.75 23.83
N GLY A 92 -18.60 5.66 23.96
CA GLY A 92 -18.77 6.83 24.83
C GLY A 92 -17.62 7.09 25.81
N TRP A 93 -16.38 6.79 25.42
CA TRP A 93 -15.22 7.15 26.23
C TRP A 93 -15.14 8.66 26.43
N ARG A 94 -14.75 9.10 27.62
CA ARG A 94 -14.41 10.50 27.92
C ARG A 94 -12.99 10.54 28.43
N LEU A 95 -12.16 11.41 27.84
CA LEU A 95 -10.80 11.64 28.30
C LEU A 95 -10.77 12.96 29.09
N LEU A 96 -10.27 12.93 30.31
CA LEU A 96 -10.11 14.11 31.16
C LEU A 96 -8.62 14.27 31.50
N SER A 97 -8.00 15.39 31.12
CA SER A 97 -6.59 15.67 31.37
C SER A 97 -6.43 16.87 32.29
N CYS A 98 -5.80 16.66 33.44
CA CYS A 98 -5.22 17.76 34.21
C CYS A 98 -3.80 17.98 33.73
N CYS A 99 -3.60 19.14 33.13
CA CYS A 99 -2.30 19.59 32.65
C CYS A 99 -1.49 20.14 33.84
N TYR A 100 -0.21 19.79 33.93
CA TYR A 100 0.71 20.37 34.89
C TYR A 100 1.70 21.29 34.16
N ARG A 101 1.76 22.56 34.57
CA ARG A 101 2.69 23.59 34.04
C ARG A 101 2.78 23.64 32.50
N LEU A 102 1.67 23.48 31.79
CA LEU A 102 1.65 23.68 30.34
C LEU A 102 1.45 25.16 29.98
N HIS A 103 2.12 25.59 28.91
CA HIS A 103 1.93 26.94 28.34
C HIS A 103 0.60 27.08 27.59
N SER A 104 0.01 25.98 27.12
CA SER A 104 -1.25 25.97 26.39
C SER A 104 -2.06 24.73 26.76
N LEU A 105 -3.38 24.92 26.84
CA LEU A 105 -4.32 23.82 27.00
C LEU A 105 -4.52 23.05 25.70
N LEU A 106 -4.20 23.64 24.53
CA LEU A 106 -4.28 22.92 23.26
C LEU A 106 -3.30 21.76 23.25
N PRO A 107 -3.74 20.55 22.84
CA PRO A 107 -2.87 19.40 22.77
C PRO A 107 -1.84 19.60 21.66
N ASP A 108 -0.61 19.15 21.91
CA ASP A 108 0.35 18.99 20.83
C ASP A 108 -0.07 17.82 19.90
N ARG A 109 0.56 17.71 18.73
CA ARG A 109 0.23 16.68 17.75
C ARG A 109 0.41 15.25 18.29
N ARG A 110 1.36 15.00 19.20
CA ARG A 110 1.65 13.66 19.74
C ARG A 110 0.61 13.26 20.78
N ASP A 111 0.37 14.16 21.73
CA ASP A 111 -0.67 14.09 22.76
C ASP A 111 -2.05 13.85 22.13
N ALA A 112 -2.37 14.62 21.07
CA ALA A 112 -3.61 14.49 20.33
C ALA A 112 -3.80 13.10 19.69
N VAL A 113 -2.76 12.50 19.13
CA VAL A 113 -2.84 11.18 18.50
C VAL A 113 -2.96 10.06 19.55
N VAL A 114 -2.26 10.18 20.68
CA VAL A 114 -2.38 9.21 21.79
C VAL A 114 -3.78 9.27 22.41
N ALA A 115 -4.37 10.46 22.51
CA ALA A 115 -5.76 10.61 22.93
C ALA A 115 -6.76 9.98 21.94
N LEU A 116 -6.53 10.11 20.62
CA LEU A 116 -7.41 9.54 19.58
C LEU A 116 -7.45 8.01 19.57
N ASP A 117 -6.42 7.34 20.08
CA ASP A 117 -6.40 5.88 20.21
C ASP A 117 -7.60 5.32 20.99
N LEU A 118 -8.07 6.07 22.01
CA LEU A 118 -9.26 5.72 22.78
C LEU A 118 -10.57 5.97 22.03
N SER A 119 -10.54 6.72 20.92
CA SER A 119 -11.72 7.25 20.23
C SER A 119 -12.75 7.86 21.20
N PRO A 120 -12.35 8.82 22.07
CA PRO A 120 -13.27 9.39 23.04
C PRO A 120 -14.27 10.33 22.36
N ARG A 121 -15.47 10.46 22.93
CA ARG A 121 -16.49 11.41 22.49
C ARG A 121 -16.04 12.86 22.66
N LEU A 122 -15.34 13.11 23.75
CA LEU A 122 -14.82 14.42 24.11
C LEU A 122 -13.52 14.27 24.87
N TRP A 123 -12.75 15.34 24.86
CA TRP A 123 -11.55 15.50 25.64
C TRP A 123 -11.57 16.83 26.39
N LEU A 124 -11.72 16.76 27.71
CA LEU A 124 -11.63 17.92 28.59
C LEU A 124 -10.17 18.09 29.04
N ARG A 125 -9.60 19.26 28.81
CA ARG A 125 -8.27 19.64 29.31
C ARG A 125 -8.37 20.86 30.20
N PHE A 126 -7.70 20.85 31.35
CA PHE A 126 -7.74 21.94 32.32
C PHE A 126 -6.42 22.08 33.08
N ASN A 127 -6.17 23.28 33.62
CA ASN A 127 -4.96 23.57 34.41
C ASN A 127 -5.04 23.00 35.83
N ASP A 128 -3.88 22.65 36.39
CA ASP A 128 -3.76 22.20 37.78
C ASP A 128 -4.03 23.33 38.79
N SER A 129 -3.56 24.54 38.51
CA SER A 129 -3.74 25.70 39.37
C SER A 129 -4.84 26.65 38.85
N PRO A 130 -5.57 27.33 39.76
CA PRO A 130 -6.43 28.44 39.38
C PRO A 130 -5.61 29.66 38.95
N ASN A 131 -6.19 30.45 38.06
CA ASN A 131 -5.70 31.77 37.67
C ASN A 131 -5.85 32.77 38.83
N PRO A 132 -5.24 33.97 38.75
CA PRO A 132 -5.34 34.99 39.80
C PRO A 132 -6.77 35.44 40.14
N ASP A 133 -7.71 35.29 39.21
CA ASP A 133 -9.14 35.56 39.38
C ASP A 133 -9.91 34.41 40.08
N GLY A 134 -9.22 33.33 40.46
CA GLY A 134 -9.78 32.14 41.07
C GLY A 134 -10.45 31.16 40.11
N GLN A 135 -10.51 31.48 38.80
CA GLN A 135 -11.06 30.60 37.78
C GLN A 135 -10.01 29.58 37.32
N ARG A 136 -10.44 28.40 36.88
CA ARG A 136 -9.55 27.40 36.25
C ARG A 136 -9.86 27.31 34.77
N SER A 137 -8.93 27.75 33.94
CA SER A 137 -9.04 27.60 32.49
C SER A 137 -9.19 26.12 32.12
N ALA A 138 -10.21 25.85 31.30
CA ALA A 138 -10.47 24.55 30.69
C ALA A 138 -10.88 24.71 29.23
N ILE A 139 -10.59 23.69 28.42
CA ILE A 139 -11.04 23.57 27.04
C ILE A 139 -11.72 22.21 26.82
N LEU A 140 -12.72 22.21 25.95
CA LEU A 140 -13.42 21.01 25.51
C LEU A 140 -13.17 20.78 24.03
N LEU A 141 -12.58 19.63 23.72
CA LEU A 141 -12.20 19.21 22.37
C LEU A 141 -13.07 18.04 21.93
N TYR A 142 -13.45 18.05 20.65
CA TYR A 142 -14.19 16.96 20.02
C TYR A 142 -13.38 16.39 18.85
N PRO A 143 -13.43 15.07 18.60
CA PRO A 143 -12.71 14.48 17.48
C PRO A 143 -13.24 15.03 16.15
N ASP A 144 -12.37 15.65 15.36
CA ASP A 144 -12.69 16.15 14.04
C ASP A 144 -11.54 15.84 13.06
N PRO A 145 -11.72 14.89 12.12
CA PRO A 145 -10.69 14.51 11.16
C PRO A 145 -10.34 15.62 10.15
N SER A 146 -11.17 16.66 10.02
CA SER A 146 -10.91 17.79 9.13
C SER A 146 -9.84 18.73 9.69
N HIS A 147 -9.66 18.74 11.01
CA HIS A 147 -8.65 19.55 11.68
C HIS A 147 -7.26 18.91 11.62
N SER A 148 -6.21 19.73 11.56
CA SER A 148 -4.81 19.29 11.40
C SER A 148 -4.31 18.35 12.51
N ILE A 149 -4.83 18.50 13.73
CA ILE A 149 -4.54 17.66 14.90
C ILE A 149 -5.58 16.57 15.15
N GLY A 150 -6.66 16.50 14.36
CA GLY A 150 -7.77 15.56 14.54
C GLY A 150 -8.78 15.95 15.62
N TRP A 151 -8.74 17.20 16.08
CA TRP A 151 -9.60 17.73 17.15
C TRP A 151 -10.05 19.15 16.82
N ASP A 152 -11.33 19.40 17.06
CA ASP A 152 -11.96 20.72 16.99
C ASP A 152 -12.16 21.28 18.40
N GLN A 153 -11.78 22.55 18.59
CA GLN A 153 -11.99 23.27 19.83
C GLN A 153 -13.38 23.90 19.79
N ARG A 154 -14.32 23.30 20.53
CA ARG A 154 -15.69 23.80 20.59
C ARG A 154 -15.88 24.83 21.69
N GLU A 155 -15.24 24.62 22.85
CA GLU A 155 -15.48 25.45 24.02
C GLU A 155 -14.21 25.71 24.84
N GLN A 156 -14.15 26.90 25.46
CA GLN A 156 -13.10 27.33 26.37
C GLN A 156 -13.69 28.25 27.44
N GLY A 157 -13.29 28.07 28.70
CA GLY A 157 -13.81 28.86 29.81
C GLY A 157 -13.38 28.33 31.17
N ASP A 158 -14.14 28.66 32.21
CA ASP A 158 -13.91 28.14 33.56
C ASP A 158 -14.34 26.67 33.69
N LEU A 159 -13.53 25.88 34.37
CA LEU A 159 -13.74 24.44 34.58
C LEU A 159 -15.10 24.14 35.21
N ARG A 160 -15.56 24.99 36.14
CA ARG A 160 -16.85 24.77 36.83
C ARG A 160 -18.02 24.94 35.87
N LEU A 161 -17.96 25.95 35.00
CA LEU A 161 -18.98 26.19 33.98
C LEU A 161 -19.03 25.05 32.98
N ILE A 162 -17.87 24.63 32.44
CA ILE A 162 -17.79 23.53 31.48
C ILE A 162 -18.29 22.21 32.10
N CYS A 163 -17.94 21.90 33.35
CA CYS A 163 -18.38 20.66 34.00
C CYS A 163 -19.88 20.63 34.34
N THR A 164 -20.51 21.79 34.52
CA THR A 164 -21.94 21.89 34.85
C THR A 164 -22.86 21.89 33.63
N GLN A 165 -22.31 22.06 32.43
CA GLN A 165 -23.05 21.87 31.20
C GLN A 165 -23.55 20.43 31.08
N ARG A 166 -24.80 20.30 30.64
CA ARG A 166 -25.35 19.00 30.28
C ARG A 166 -24.64 18.51 29.03
N LEU A 167 -24.20 17.25 29.07
CA LEU A 167 -23.92 16.50 27.85
C LEU A 167 -25.24 16.48 27.07
N GLU A 168 -25.32 17.24 25.98
CA GLU A 168 -26.50 17.21 25.11
C GLU A 168 -26.81 15.75 24.78
N SER A 169 -28.04 15.32 25.04
CA SER A 169 -28.47 13.99 24.64
C SER A 169 -28.32 13.93 23.12
N GLU A 170 -27.40 13.09 22.64
CA GLU A 170 -27.24 12.72 21.24
C GLU A 170 -28.55 12.06 20.73
N THR A 171 -29.62 12.85 20.55
CA THR A 171 -30.82 12.47 19.78
C THR A 171 -30.52 12.46 18.28
N SER A 172 -29.30 12.85 17.89
CA SER A 172 -28.66 12.39 16.67
C SER A 172 -27.60 11.36 17.04
N SER A 173 -28.04 10.15 17.39
CA SER A 173 -27.23 8.96 17.15
C SER A 173 -27.07 8.77 15.65
N GLN A 174 -26.37 9.69 14.98
CA GLN A 174 -25.38 9.19 14.07
C GLN A 174 -24.20 8.90 15.00
N PRO A 175 -23.75 7.63 15.16
CA PRO A 175 -22.36 7.46 15.53
C PRO A 175 -21.53 8.39 14.65
N LEU A 176 -20.36 8.82 15.08
CA LEU A 176 -19.32 9.22 14.14
C LEU A 176 -19.10 8.03 13.19
N HIS A 177 -19.96 7.86 12.19
CA HIS A 177 -19.56 7.65 10.83
C HIS A 177 -18.70 8.87 10.51
N LEU A 178 -17.47 8.90 11.06
CA LEU A 178 -16.30 9.12 10.23
C LEU A 178 -16.60 8.31 8.99
N SER A 179 -17.10 8.95 7.93
CA SER A 179 -17.71 8.23 6.80
C SER A 179 -16.89 6.98 6.57
N PRO A 180 -17.42 5.78 6.86
CA PRO A 180 -16.98 4.66 6.12
C PRO A 180 -17.61 4.93 4.75
N ALA A 181 -16.91 5.71 3.93
CA ALA A 181 -16.54 5.10 2.67
C ALA A 181 -15.45 4.06 3.00
N ASP A 182 -15.78 3.12 3.88
CA ASP A 182 -15.14 1.84 4.03
C ASP A 182 -15.80 1.08 2.90
N ASP A 183 -15.31 1.37 1.69
CA ASP A 183 -15.61 0.65 0.47
C ASP A 183 -15.07 -0.79 0.54
N GLY A 184 -14.91 -1.33 1.76
CA GLY A 184 -14.06 -2.47 2.09
C GLY A 184 -12.59 -2.31 1.72
N SER A 185 -12.15 -1.13 1.24
CA SER A 185 -10.80 -0.94 0.69
C SER A 185 -9.78 -0.71 1.79
N GLU A 186 -8.72 -1.51 1.76
CA GLU A 186 -7.63 -1.45 2.72
C GLU A 186 -6.92 -0.08 2.65
N ARG A 187 -6.72 0.57 3.80
CA ARG A 187 -6.12 1.92 3.87
C ARG A 187 -4.61 1.80 4.09
N VAL A 188 -3.83 2.39 3.19
CA VAL A 188 -2.37 2.19 3.15
C VAL A 188 -1.62 3.50 3.37
N LEU A 189 -0.60 3.46 4.23
CA LEU A 189 0.41 4.50 4.31
C LEU A 189 1.62 4.12 3.44
N LEU A 190 2.08 5.06 2.60
CA LEU A 190 3.27 4.87 1.79
C LEU A 190 4.49 5.45 2.51
N LEU A 191 5.54 4.66 2.61
CA LEU A 191 6.81 5.07 3.22
C LEU A 191 7.90 5.01 2.16
N THR A 192 8.38 6.16 1.69
CA THR A 192 9.30 6.22 0.55
C THR A 192 10.62 6.91 0.85
N LEU A 193 11.66 6.51 0.11
CA LEU A 193 12.96 7.18 0.08
C LEU A 193 13.06 8.04 -1.19
N ALA A 194 13.21 9.35 -1.01
CA ALA A 194 13.29 10.27 -2.13
C ALA A 194 14.58 10.04 -2.93
N ALA A 195 14.47 10.11 -4.25
CA ALA A 195 15.62 10.25 -5.13
C ALA A 195 16.22 11.66 -5.01
N ARG A 196 17.47 11.85 -5.46
CA ARG A 196 18.08 13.18 -5.55
C ARG A 196 17.35 14.09 -6.54
N ASP A 197 16.80 13.50 -7.59
CA ASP A 197 15.95 14.16 -8.58
C ASP A 197 14.48 14.12 -8.14
N LYS A 198 13.88 15.31 -8.03
CA LYS A 198 12.48 15.49 -7.62
C LYS A 198 11.51 14.90 -8.64
N ALA A 199 11.75 15.11 -9.94
CA ALA A 199 10.85 14.64 -10.99
C ALA A 199 10.82 13.10 -11.02
N ARG A 200 11.99 12.46 -10.87
CA ARG A 200 12.06 11.00 -10.69
C ARG A 200 11.33 10.52 -9.43
N SER A 201 11.50 11.20 -8.29
CA SER A 201 10.84 10.80 -7.04
C SER A 201 9.31 10.88 -7.12
N GLU A 202 8.76 11.90 -7.79
CA GLU A 202 7.31 12.05 -8.01
C GLU A 202 6.76 10.93 -8.89
N ARG A 203 7.53 10.50 -9.90
CA ARG A 203 7.16 9.38 -10.79
C ARG A 203 7.23 8.03 -10.10
N GLU A 204 8.27 7.77 -9.30
CA GLU A 204 8.38 6.55 -8.49
C GLU A 204 7.21 6.45 -7.49
N LEU A 205 6.81 7.58 -6.89
CA LEU A 205 5.65 7.63 -6.01
C LEU A 205 4.34 7.37 -6.76
N ALA A 206 4.13 8.01 -7.91
CA ALA A 206 2.92 7.82 -8.72
C ALA A 206 2.78 6.36 -9.17
N GLU A 207 3.88 5.70 -9.51
CA GLU A 207 3.89 4.27 -9.83
C GLU A 207 3.51 3.40 -8.62
N LEU A 208 4.08 3.68 -7.44
CA LEU A 208 3.76 2.97 -6.20
C LEU A 208 2.29 3.14 -5.81
N GLU A 209 1.74 4.35 -5.91
CA GLU A 209 0.32 4.61 -5.72
C GLU A 209 -0.54 3.84 -6.71
N GLY A 210 -0.10 3.78 -7.97
CA GLY A 210 -0.73 2.97 -9.01
C GLY A 210 -0.78 1.49 -8.63
N LEU A 211 0.29 0.95 -8.03
CA LEU A 211 0.34 -0.44 -7.58
C LEU A 211 -0.65 -0.67 -6.43
N VAL A 212 -0.66 0.22 -5.43
CA VAL A 212 -1.57 0.14 -4.27
C VAL A 212 -3.03 0.13 -4.74
N ARG A 213 -3.39 1.04 -5.65
CA ARG A 213 -4.74 1.09 -6.24
C ARG A 213 -5.06 -0.16 -7.06
N SER A 214 -4.08 -0.69 -7.79
CA SER A 214 -4.25 -1.90 -8.60
C SER A 214 -4.47 -3.17 -7.76
N ALA A 215 -3.96 -3.18 -6.51
CA ALA A 215 -4.20 -4.23 -5.52
C ALA A 215 -5.55 -4.10 -4.78
N GLY A 216 -6.31 -3.02 -5.03
CA GLY A 216 -7.60 -2.75 -4.37
C GLY A 216 -7.50 -1.94 -3.07
N ALA A 217 -6.32 -1.39 -2.77
CA ALA A 217 -6.09 -0.59 -1.58
C ALA A 217 -6.09 0.92 -1.88
N LYS A 218 -6.32 1.74 -0.85
CA LYS A 218 -6.37 3.20 -0.94
C LYS A 218 -5.15 3.83 -0.24
N PRO A 219 -4.26 4.53 -0.97
CA PRO A 219 -3.20 5.30 -0.33
C PRO A 219 -3.81 6.50 0.40
N VAL A 220 -3.60 6.61 1.72
CA VAL A 220 -4.19 7.65 2.58
C VAL A 220 -3.19 8.68 3.08
N ALA A 221 -1.91 8.34 3.10
CA ALA A 221 -0.83 9.23 3.51
C ALA A 221 0.49 8.76 2.91
N VAL A 222 1.42 9.71 2.75
CA VAL A 222 2.76 9.43 2.25
C VAL A 222 3.79 10.10 3.16
N ILE A 223 4.74 9.30 3.64
CA ILE A 223 5.90 9.77 4.40
C ILE A 223 7.13 9.65 3.52
N HIS A 224 7.73 10.81 3.25
CA HIS A 224 8.94 10.93 2.46
C HIS A 224 10.15 11.21 3.36
N GLN A 225 11.23 10.46 3.14
CA GLN A 225 12.54 10.75 3.71
C GLN A 225 13.53 11.13 2.62
N ARG A 226 14.19 12.29 2.77
CA ARG A 226 15.29 12.70 1.90
C ARG A 226 16.48 11.75 2.05
N PRO A 227 17.21 11.47 0.96
CA PRO A 227 18.36 10.59 1.02
C PRO A 227 19.43 11.20 1.91
N GLY A 228 19.83 10.44 2.94
CA GLY A 228 20.83 10.81 3.95
C GLY A 228 21.54 9.54 4.44
N GLN A 229 22.13 9.57 5.63
CA GLN A 229 22.74 8.36 6.19
C GLN A 229 21.63 7.35 6.54
N PHE A 230 21.57 6.25 5.79
CA PHE A 230 20.56 5.21 6.00
C PHE A 230 20.80 4.49 7.32
N ASN A 231 19.73 4.24 8.07
CA ASN A 231 19.81 3.31 9.19
C ASN A 231 19.82 1.89 8.62
N PRO A 232 20.89 1.09 8.77
CA PRO A 232 20.93 -0.25 8.19
C PRO A 232 19.82 -1.17 8.72
N GLN A 233 19.29 -0.89 9.92
CA GLN A 233 18.25 -1.70 10.56
C GLN A 233 16.83 -1.40 10.07
N THR A 234 16.57 -0.22 9.51
CA THR A 234 15.22 0.22 9.14
C THR A 234 15.14 0.99 7.83
N LEU A 235 16.26 1.37 7.20
CA LEU A 235 16.38 2.33 6.09
C LEU A 235 15.95 3.77 6.44
N TRP A 236 14.88 3.93 7.20
CA TRP A 236 14.37 5.22 7.70
C TRP A 236 14.94 5.60 9.07
N GLY A 237 15.07 6.90 9.30
CA GLY A 237 15.47 7.47 10.59
C GLY A 237 14.35 7.41 11.62
N THR A 238 14.71 7.34 12.91
CA THR A 238 13.75 7.19 14.02
C THR A 238 12.71 8.31 14.07
N GLY A 239 13.10 9.56 13.79
CA GLY A 239 12.16 10.68 13.72
C GLY A 239 11.10 10.51 12.64
N LYS A 240 11.46 9.97 11.47
CA LYS A 240 10.53 9.66 10.38
C LYS A 240 9.63 8.48 10.70
N LEU A 241 10.14 7.47 11.40
CA LEU A 241 9.32 6.36 11.88
C LEU A 241 8.30 6.81 12.94
N GLN A 242 8.67 7.73 13.83
CA GLN A 242 7.73 8.36 14.76
C GLN A 242 6.64 9.14 14.02
N GLU A 243 7.02 9.93 13.02
CA GLU A 243 6.07 10.64 12.16
C GLU A 243 5.13 9.67 11.43
N ALA A 244 5.67 8.59 10.86
CA ALA A 244 4.88 7.55 10.20
C ALA A 244 3.92 6.84 11.17
N ALA A 245 4.36 6.47 12.37
CA ALA A 245 3.48 5.87 13.38
C ALA A 245 2.30 6.79 13.74
N LEU A 246 2.53 8.11 13.82
CA LEU A 246 1.47 9.08 14.06
C LEU A 246 0.49 9.15 12.87
N GLU A 247 1.00 9.17 11.63
CA GLU A 247 0.16 9.21 10.44
C GLU A 247 -0.62 7.91 10.20
N ILE A 248 -0.04 6.75 10.53
CA ILE A 248 -0.75 5.45 10.51
C ILE A 248 -1.99 5.54 11.39
N ARG A 249 -1.82 6.03 12.63
CA ARG A 249 -2.92 6.18 13.58
C ARG A 249 -3.94 7.23 13.12
N ARG A 250 -3.48 8.42 12.71
CA ARG A 250 -4.35 9.52 12.26
C ARG A 250 -5.24 9.10 11.09
N ASN A 251 -4.65 8.44 10.09
CA ASN A 251 -5.35 8.06 8.87
C ASN A 251 -5.94 6.65 8.95
N ARG A 252 -5.87 5.96 10.10
CA ARG A 252 -6.30 4.57 10.29
C ARG A 252 -5.77 3.65 9.19
N ALA A 253 -4.49 3.79 8.85
CA ALA A 253 -3.85 2.91 7.90
C ALA A 253 -3.68 1.52 8.54
N SER A 254 -4.16 0.47 7.88
CA SER A 254 -4.03 -0.91 8.33
C SER A 254 -2.75 -1.57 7.84
N LEU A 255 -2.10 -0.99 6.83
CA LEU A 255 -0.89 -1.51 6.19
C LEU A 255 0.06 -0.37 5.82
N VAL A 256 1.36 -0.61 5.98
CA VAL A 256 2.42 0.28 5.50
C VAL A 256 3.10 -0.37 4.30
N ILE A 257 3.22 0.38 3.20
CA ILE A 257 3.91 -0.08 1.98
C ILE A 257 5.18 0.74 1.74
N THR A 258 6.29 0.05 1.49
CA THR A 258 7.58 0.68 1.17
C THR A 258 7.91 0.61 -0.32
N ASP A 259 8.57 1.66 -0.84
CA ASP A 259 9.05 1.72 -2.24
C ASP A 259 10.24 0.79 -2.51
N ARG A 260 11.04 0.51 -1.47
CA ARG A 260 12.22 -0.36 -1.54
C ARG A 260 11.95 -1.74 -0.98
N GLU A 261 12.68 -2.71 -1.51
CA GLU A 261 12.76 -4.06 -0.94
C GLU A 261 13.38 -4.02 0.46
N LEU A 262 12.82 -4.81 1.36
CA LEU A 262 13.26 -4.89 2.75
C LEU A 262 13.95 -6.22 3.02
N THR A 263 15.05 -6.20 3.79
CA THR A 263 15.55 -7.43 4.38
C THR A 263 14.56 -7.96 5.45
N PRO A 264 14.56 -9.27 5.77
CA PRO A 264 13.72 -9.83 6.84
C PRO A 264 13.90 -9.17 8.22
N VAL A 265 15.07 -8.57 8.47
CA VAL A 265 15.36 -7.85 9.70
C VAL A 265 14.74 -6.45 9.64
N GLN A 266 14.88 -5.74 8.52
CA GLN A 266 14.29 -4.41 8.31
C GLN A 266 12.77 -4.44 8.41
N ALA A 267 12.11 -5.35 7.70
CA ALA A 267 10.65 -5.48 7.74
C ALA A 267 10.13 -5.66 9.17
N ARG A 268 10.76 -6.56 9.94
CA ARG A 268 10.38 -6.82 11.35
C ARG A 268 10.64 -5.63 12.27
N ASN A 269 11.74 -4.92 12.07
CA ASN A 269 12.04 -3.74 12.87
C ASN A 269 11.01 -2.66 12.58
N LEU A 270 10.64 -2.46 11.31
CA LEU A 270 9.60 -1.51 10.92
C LEU A 270 8.23 -1.90 11.50
N GLU A 271 7.82 -3.17 11.38
CA GLU A 271 6.58 -3.68 11.99
C GLU A 271 6.52 -3.36 13.50
N ARG A 272 7.64 -3.55 14.22
CA ARG A 272 7.73 -3.25 15.66
C ARG A 272 7.70 -1.75 15.98
N TRP A 273 8.36 -0.94 15.17
CA TRP A 273 8.42 0.51 15.39
C TRP A 273 7.09 1.19 15.07
N LEU A 274 6.39 0.70 14.05
CA LEU A 274 5.15 1.28 13.53
C LEU A 274 3.89 0.66 14.16
N ASP A 275 4.02 -0.48 14.83
CA ASP A 275 2.90 -1.28 15.35
C ASP A 275 1.83 -1.57 14.28
N SER A 276 2.31 -1.84 13.06
CA SER A 276 1.50 -2.05 11.86
C SER A 276 2.18 -3.05 10.92
N PRO A 277 1.43 -3.90 10.21
CA PRO A 277 1.97 -4.72 9.14
C PRO A 277 2.74 -3.87 8.12
N VAL A 278 3.89 -4.38 7.67
CA VAL A 278 4.72 -3.73 6.65
C VAL A 278 4.90 -4.67 5.48
N MET A 279 4.56 -4.17 4.30
CA MET A 279 4.74 -4.84 3.02
C MET A 279 5.71 -4.02 2.18
N ASP A 280 6.58 -4.67 1.43
CA ASP A 280 7.44 -3.97 0.47
C ASP A 280 6.91 -4.09 -0.96
N ARG A 281 7.49 -3.30 -1.87
CA ARG A 281 7.09 -3.25 -3.28
C ARG A 281 7.04 -4.63 -3.94
N SER A 282 7.93 -5.56 -3.58
CA SER A 282 7.95 -6.91 -4.18
C SER A 282 6.73 -7.72 -3.76
N GLU A 283 6.38 -7.65 -2.47
CA GLU A 283 5.22 -8.37 -1.93
C GLU A 283 3.92 -7.79 -2.46
N LEU A 284 3.82 -6.47 -2.61
CA LEU A 284 2.68 -5.81 -3.25
C LEU A 284 2.49 -6.29 -4.70
N ILE A 285 3.57 -6.35 -5.48
CA ILE A 285 3.53 -6.83 -6.86
C ILE A 285 3.07 -8.29 -6.92
N LEU A 286 3.59 -9.16 -6.04
CA LEU A 286 3.18 -10.56 -5.93
C LEU A 286 1.70 -10.71 -5.60
N ASP A 287 1.17 -9.87 -4.71
CA ASP A 287 -0.24 -9.90 -4.32
C ASP A 287 -1.15 -9.43 -5.47
N ILE A 288 -0.74 -8.42 -6.25
CA ILE A 288 -1.43 -8.05 -7.49
C ILE A 288 -1.47 -9.24 -8.45
N PHE A 289 -0.37 -9.99 -8.62
CA PHE A 289 -0.38 -11.17 -9.48
C PHE A 289 -1.27 -12.28 -8.96
N ALA A 290 -1.34 -12.48 -7.66
CA ALA A 290 -2.20 -13.51 -7.08
C ALA A 290 -3.67 -13.21 -7.40
N GLN A 291 -4.06 -11.93 -7.41
CA GLN A 291 -5.40 -11.49 -7.79
C GLN A 291 -5.67 -11.64 -9.30
N ARG A 292 -4.64 -11.55 -10.15
CA ARG A 292 -4.76 -11.57 -11.62
C ARG A 292 -4.57 -12.95 -12.26
N ALA A 293 -3.98 -13.91 -11.54
CA ALA A 293 -3.70 -15.25 -12.04
C ALA A 293 -4.99 -16.06 -12.27
N GLY A 294 -5.48 -16.04 -13.51
CA GLY A 294 -6.66 -16.79 -13.93
C GLY A 294 -6.32 -18.24 -14.31
N SER A 295 -5.19 -18.44 -14.98
CA SER A 295 -4.77 -19.75 -15.48
C SER A 295 -4.17 -20.63 -14.39
N ALA A 296 -4.29 -21.96 -14.55
CA ALA A 296 -3.66 -22.91 -13.65
C ALA A 296 -2.12 -22.74 -13.59
N ALA A 297 -1.49 -22.44 -14.72
CA ALA A 297 -0.06 -22.19 -14.79
C ALA A 297 0.33 -20.89 -14.06
N GLY A 298 -0.41 -19.80 -14.29
CA GLY A 298 -0.19 -18.52 -13.62
C GLY A 298 -0.34 -18.64 -12.11
N ARG A 299 -1.38 -19.34 -11.62
CA ARG A 299 -1.59 -19.55 -10.18
C ARG A 299 -0.43 -20.29 -9.51
N LEU A 300 0.06 -21.36 -10.14
CA LEU A 300 1.21 -22.12 -9.61
C LEU A 300 2.48 -21.27 -9.57
N GLN A 301 2.73 -20.45 -10.59
CA GLN A 301 3.90 -19.58 -10.67
C GLN A 301 3.87 -18.48 -9.61
N VAL A 302 2.73 -17.83 -9.44
CA VAL A 302 2.57 -16.79 -8.42
C VAL A 302 2.68 -17.39 -7.02
N GLU A 303 2.05 -18.54 -6.76
CA GLU A 303 2.19 -19.23 -5.47
C GLU A 303 3.66 -19.59 -5.19
N LEU A 304 4.36 -20.13 -6.19
CA LEU A 304 5.79 -20.46 -6.08
C LEU A 304 6.62 -19.22 -5.73
N ALA A 305 6.36 -18.09 -6.40
CA ALA A 305 7.06 -16.84 -6.17
C ALA A 305 6.79 -16.30 -4.76
N GLN A 306 5.53 -16.28 -4.33
CA GLN A 306 5.14 -15.89 -2.96
C GLN A 306 5.82 -16.76 -1.90
N LEU A 307 5.87 -18.08 -2.09
CA LEU A 307 6.51 -18.99 -1.13
C LEU A 307 8.02 -18.79 -1.08
N ARG A 308 8.70 -18.64 -2.22
CA ARG A 308 10.16 -18.38 -2.26
C ARG A 308 10.52 -17.06 -1.61
N TYR A 309 9.67 -16.06 -1.78
CA TYR A 309 9.86 -14.74 -1.17
C TYR A 309 9.57 -14.75 0.34
N ARG A 310 8.52 -15.46 0.79
CA ARG A 310 8.14 -15.55 2.21
C ARG A 310 9.04 -16.48 3.04
N LEU A 311 9.57 -17.55 2.45
CA LEU A 311 10.40 -18.54 3.14
C LEU A 311 11.57 -17.93 3.97
N PRO A 312 12.44 -17.06 3.41
CA PRO A 312 13.51 -16.43 4.18
C PRO A 312 13.00 -15.44 5.24
N ARG A 313 11.78 -14.90 5.07
CA ARG A 313 11.18 -13.89 5.96
C ARG A 313 10.52 -14.52 7.20
N LEU A 314 10.10 -15.78 7.14
CA LEU A 314 9.50 -16.51 8.27
C LEU A 314 10.47 -16.71 9.45
N LEU A 315 11.76 -16.85 9.18
CA LEU A 315 12.82 -16.94 10.19
C LEU A 315 12.81 -15.75 11.15
N GLY A 316 12.25 -14.61 10.73
CA GLY A 316 12.20 -13.41 11.54
C GLY A 316 11.05 -13.34 12.55
N ARG A 317 9.90 -13.93 12.24
CA ARG A 317 8.72 -13.91 13.12
C ARG A 317 8.86 -14.86 14.33
N GLY A 318 9.88 -15.71 14.31
CA GLY A 318 10.08 -16.80 15.27
C GLY A 318 10.30 -16.43 16.74
N ARG A 319 10.71 -15.21 17.08
CA ARG A 319 10.91 -14.83 18.50
C ARG A 319 9.59 -14.65 19.28
N SER A 320 8.47 -14.38 18.60
CA SER A 320 7.15 -14.30 19.24
C SER A 320 6.51 -15.68 19.37
N LEU A 321 6.64 -16.52 18.33
CA LEU A 321 6.10 -17.89 18.29
C LEU A 321 6.89 -18.87 19.18
N SER A 322 8.19 -18.67 19.40
CA SER A 322 8.97 -19.54 20.29
C SER A 322 8.64 -19.37 21.78
N ARG A 323 8.00 -18.25 22.17
CA ARG A 323 7.62 -18.02 23.57
C ARG A 323 6.35 -18.76 23.99
N GLN A 324 5.44 -19.06 23.06
CA GLN A 324 4.25 -19.87 23.37
C GLN A 324 4.57 -21.37 23.58
N GLY A 325 5.76 -21.83 23.17
CA GLY A 325 6.24 -23.20 23.41
C GLY A 325 7.31 -23.33 24.50
N GLY A 326 7.65 -22.25 25.20
CA GLY A 326 8.84 -22.15 26.06
C GLY A 326 8.54 -22.05 27.55
N GLY A 327 7.57 -22.82 28.05
CA GLY A 327 7.47 -23.11 29.48
C GLY A 327 8.45 -24.22 29.85
N ILE A 328 9.26 -23.96 30.88
CA ILE A 328 10.25 -24.86 31.51
C ILE A 328 9.84 -26.34 31.38
N GLY A 329 10.52 -27.15 30.57
CA GLY A 329 10.43 -28.62 30.71
C GLY A 329 10.44 -29.56 29.50
N THR A 330 10.74 -29.18 28.26
CA THR A 330 10.87 -30.19 27.17
C THR A 330 12.33 -30.50 26.84
N ARG A 331 12.94 -31.36 27.67
CA ARG A 331 14.15 -32.12 27.31
C ARG A 331 13.74 -33.26 26.38
N GLY A 332 13.76 -33.00 25.08
CA GLY A 332 13.66 -33.98 24.02
C GLY A 332 14.15 -33.37 22.71
N PRO A 333 14.55 -34.17 21.70
CA PRO A 333 14.95 -33.67 20.38
C PRO A 333 13.70 -33.21 19.61
N GLY A 334 13.04 -32.18 20.11
CA GLY A 334 11.80 -31.63 19.58
C GLY A 334 12.12 -30.57 18.54
N GLU A 335 11.89 -30.88 17.27
CA GLU A 335 11.92 -29.93 16.17
C GLU A 335 11.01 -28.73 16.47
N THR A 336 11.56 -27.50 16.37
CA THR A 336 10.79 -26.27 16.63
C THR A 336 9.66 -26.13 15.60
N GLN A 337 8.52 -25.54 16.00
CA GLN A 337 7.38 -25.31 15.11
C GLN A 337 7.79 -24.56 13.82
N LEU A 338 8.75 -23.63 13.95
CA LEU A 338 9.31 -22.88 12.81
C LEU A 338 10.04 -23.78 11.81
N GLU A 339 10.77 -24.79 12.29
CA GLU A 339 11.47 -25.73 11.40
C GLU A 339 10.46 -26.65 10.69
N LYS A 340 9.38 -27.06 11.38
CA LYS A 340 8.28 -27.81 10.75
C LYS A 340 7.60 -27.00 9.63
N ASP A 341 7.28 -25.73 9.90
CA ASP A 341 6.66 -24.83 8.94
C ASP A 341 7.58 -24.59 7.73
N ARG A 342 8.90 -24.41 7.99
CA ARG A 342 9.93 -24.29 6.95
C ARG A 342 9.95 -25.51 6.04
N ARG A 343 9.98 -26.72 6.61
CA ARG A 343 9.96 -27.98 5.84
C ARG A 343 8.65 -28.17 5.08
N ALA A 344 7.53 -27.71 5.62
CA ALA A 344 6.26 -27.75 4.90
C ALA A 344 6.30 -26.86 3.65
N ILE A 345 6.82 -25.62 3.78
CA ILE A 345 6.95 -24.68 2.65
C ILE A 345 7.95 -25.19 1.62
N ALA A 346 9.12 -25.69 2.05
CA ALA A 346 10.12 -26.27 1.14
C ALA A 346 9.51 -27.44 0.32
N ARG A 347 8.80 -28.36 0.98
CA ARG A 347 8.11 -29.45 0.28
C ARG A 347 7.03 -28.96 -0.68
N ARG A 348 6.33 -27.86 -0.36
CA ARG A 348 5.35 -27.24 -1.26
C ARG A 348 6.03 -26.65 -2.49
N ILE A 349 7.13 -25.92 -2.31
CA ILE A 349 7.97 -25.41 -3.40
C ILE A 349 8.41 -26.54 -4.33
N ASP A 350 8.93 -27.65 -3.78
CA ASP A 350 9.36 -28.80 -4.58
C ASP A 350 8.23 -29.45 -5.38
N ARG A 351 7.01 -29.44 -4.86
CA ARG A 351 5.82 -29.93 -5.59
C ARG A 351 5.44 -28.97 -6.71
N LEU A 352 5.34 -27.67 -6.42
CA LEU A 352 5.01 -26.64 -7.41
C LEU A 352 6.02 -26.63 -8.58
N LEU A 353 7.31 -26.82 -8.30
CA LEU A 353 8.34 -26.94 -9.34
C LEU A 353 8.14 -28.16 -10.25
N ARG A 354 7.70 -29.30 -9.69
CA ARG A 354 7.38 -30.51 -10.46
C ARG A 354 6.14 -30.30 -11.32
N ASP A 355 5.09 -29.70 -10.76
CA ASP A 355 3.84 -29.42 -11.47
C ASP A 355 4.07 -28.43 -12.63
N LEU A 356 4.88 -27.39 -12.41
CA LEU A 356 5.30 -26.45 -13.44
C LEU A 356 6.05 -27.14 -14.59
N LYS A 357 6.96 -28.07 -14.26
CA LYS A 357 7.72 -28.84 -15.27
C LYS A 357 6.79 -29.70 -16.13
N GLN A 358 5.78 -30.33 -15.54
CA GLN A 358 4.79 -31.12 -16.27
C GLN A 358 3.95 -30.23 -17.21
N LEU A 359 3.50 -29.06 -16.74
CA LEU A 359 2.76 -28.10 -17.56
C LEU A 359 3.59 -27.61 -18.75
N ARG A 360 4.87 -27.31 -18.56
CA ARG A 360 5.79 -26.94 -19.65
C ARG A 360 5.92 -28.05 -20.70
N GLN A 361 6.05 -29.30 -20.28
CA GLN A 361 6.12 -30.45 -21.20
C GLN A 361 4.81 -30.63 -21.98
N HIS A 362 3.67 -30.46 -21.31
CA HIS A 362 2.36 -30.53 -21.97
C HIS A 362 2.19 -29.43 -23.02
N ARG A 363 2.57 -28.18 -22.69
CA ARG A 363 2.61 -27.08 -23.66
C ARG A 363 3.51 -27.39 -24.84
N SER A 364 4.69 -27.99 -24.61
CA SER A 364 5.60 -28.38 -25.70
C SER A 364 4.97 -29.32 -26.72
N ARG A 365 4.20 -30.31 -26.25
CA ARG A 365 3.52 -31.26 -27.14
C ARG A 365 2.37 -30.61 -27.92
N LEU A 366 1.65 -29.68 -27.30
CA LEU A 366 0.64 -28.86 -27.98
C LEU A 366 1.25 -27.90 -29.01
N ARG A 367 2.50 -27.43 -28.78
CA ARG A 367 3.25 -26.61 -29.74
C ARG A 367 3.57 -27.38 -31.01
N GLU A 368 4.01 -28.63 -30.89
CA GLU A 368 4.32 -29.50 -32.04
C GLU A 368 3.09 -29.79 -32.93
N GLN A 369 1.87 -29.59 -32.43
CA GLN A 369 0.63 -29.75 -33.19
C GLN A 369 0.15 -28.46 -33.90
N ARG A 370 0.72 -27.29 -33.60
CA ARG A 370 0.34 -26.00 -34.19
C ARG A 370 1.39 -25.52 -35.21
N TYR A 371 1.58 -26.27 -36.28
CA TYR A 371 2.43 -25.83 -37.39
C TYR A 371 1.70 -24.84 -38.32
N GLY A 372 2.36 -23.72 -38.67
CA GLY A 372 2.11 -22.99 -39.93
C GLY A 372 1.61 -21.54 -39.88
N LEU A 373 1.42 -20.90 -38.72
CA LEU A 373 0.98 -19.49 -38.65
C LEU A 373 2.05 -18.60 -37.99
N PRO A 374 2.35 -17.40 -38.54
CA PRO A 374 3.25 -16.44 -37.91
C PRO A 374 2.76 -15.97 -36.53
N ARG A 375 3.71 -15.77 -35.61
CA ARG A 375 3.47 -15.41 -34.21
C ARG A 375 4.09 -14.07 -33.86
N VAL A 376 3.28 -13.20 -33.29
CA VAL A 376 3.67 -11.86 -32.86
C VAL A 376 3.33 -11.69 -31.39
N ALA A 377 4.28 -11.19 -30.59
CA ALA A 377 4.06 -10.89 -29.19
C ALA A 377 4.14 -9.38 -28.94
N LEU A 378 3.17 -8.84 -28.21
CA LEU A 378 3.15 -7.47 -27.73
C LEU A 378 3.93 -7.42 -26.42
N VAL A 379 5.02 -6.65 -26.36
CA VAL A 379 5.85 -6.47 -25.16
C VAL A 379 6.01 -5.00 -24.85
N GLY A 380 6.19 -4.63 -23.58
CA GLY A 380 6.29 -3.22 -23.19
C GLY A 380 5.90 -2.97 -21.75
N TYR A 381 6.12 -1.75 -21.28
CA TYR A 381 5.85 -1.33 -19.92
C TYR A 381 4.35 -1.48 -19.56
N THR A 382 4.02 -1.61 -18.28
CA THR A 382 2.62 -1.56 -17.81
C THR A 382 1.96 -0.26 -18.26
N ASN A 383 0.69 -0.31 -18.65
CA ASN A 383 -0.06 0.80 -19.24
C ASN A 383 0.44 1.36 -20.58
N ALA A 384 1.43 0.73 -21.25
CA ALA A 384 1.84 1.14 -22.60
C ALA A 384 0.75 0.96 -23.69
N GLY A 385 -0.40 0.39 -23.35
CA GLY A 385 -1.53 0.18 -24.26
C GLY A 385 -1.45 -1.11 -25.08
N LYS A 386 -0.72 -2.14 -24.62
CA LYS A 386 -0.63 -3.46 -25.26
C LYS A 386 -2.01 -4.11 -25.44
N SER A 387 -2.79 -4.24 -24.37
CA SER A 387 -4.13 -4.83 -24.42
C SER A 387 -5.10 -3.98 -25.26
N SER A 388 -4.99 -2.66 -25.20
CA SER A 388 -5.74 -1.73 -26.07
C SER A 388 -5.41 -1.97 -27.55
N LEU A 389 -4.14 -2.14 -27.89
CA LEU A 389 -3.69 -2.44 -29.26
C LEU A 389 -4.18 -3.82 -29.72
N LEU A 390 -4.09 -4.85 -28.88
CA LEU A 390 -4.65 -6.17 -29.18
C LEU A 390 -6.14 -6.07 -29.52
N ASN A 391 -6.91 -5.35 -28.69
CA ASN A 391 -8.35 -5.14 -28.91
C ASN A 391 -8.62 -4.39 -30.22
N ALA A 392 -7.88 -3.31 -30.47
CA ALA A 392 -8.04 -2.47 -31.65
C ALA A 392 -7.72 -3.23 -32.95
N LEU A 393 -6.76 -4.16 -32.91
CA LEU A 393 -6.38 -4.98 -34.06
C LEU A 393 -7.32 -6.19 -34.27
N CYS A 394 -7.77 -6.84 -33.19
CA CYS A 394 -8.46 -8.13 -33.29
C CYS A 394 -9.99 -8.08 -33.20
N ASN A 395 -10.62 -7.01 -32.69
CA ASN A 395 -12.05 -7.05 -32.34
C ASN A 395 -12.94 -6.02 -33.04
N ARG A 396 -14.06 -6.52 -33.58
CA ARG A 396 -15.26 -5.77 -34.00
C ARG A 396 -16.50 -6.03 -33.10
N ARG A 397 -16.41 -6.86 -32.04
CA ARG A 397 -17.53 -7.23 -31.15
C ARG A 397 -17.18 -7.09 -29.67
N ALA A 398 -18.13 -6.67 -28.84
CA ALA A 398 -17.93 -6.28 -27.43
C ALA A 398 -17.73 -7.46 -26.44
N ALA A 399 -18.26 -8.66 -26.75
CA ALA A 399 -18.23 -9.80 -25.82
C ALA A 399 -16.83 -10.44 -25.65
N ASP A 400 -15.93 -10.22 -26.61
CA ASP A 400 -14.57 -10.76 -26.59
C ASP A 400 -13.54 -9.68 -26.24
N GLN A 401 -13.87 -8.59 -25.54
CA GLN A 401 -12.85 -7.57 -25.22
C GLN A 401 -11.87 -8.07 -24.15
N VAL A 402 -10.56 -7.92 -24.38
CA VAL A 402 -9.56 -8.03 -23.31
C VAL A 402 -9.73 -6.81 -22.41
N VAL A 403 -9.74 -7.01 -21.09
CA VAL A 403 -9.92 -5.91 -20.13
C VAL A 403 -8.74 -4.93 -20.23
N ALA A 404 -8.98 -3.78 -20.84
CA ALA A 404 -8.04 -2.67 -20.91
C ALA A 404 -8.45 -1.62 -19.86
N GLU A 405 -7.99 -1.82 -18.62
CA GLU A 405 -8.18 -0.86 -17.53
C GLU A 405 -6.90 -0.08 -17.27
N ASN A 406 -7.03 1.15 -16.77
CA ASN A 406 -5.88 1.93 -16.28
C ASN A 406 -5.43 1.42 -14.89
N LYS A 407 -5.02 0.15 -14.84
CA LYS A 407 -4.49 -0.56 -13.67
C LYS A 407 -3.21 -1.26 -14.07
N LEU A 408 -2.20 -1.19 -13.19
CA LEU A 408 -0.94 -1.88 -13.39
C LEU A 408 -1.21 -3.40 -13.36
N PHE A 409 -0.53 -4.12 -14.26
CA PHE A 409 -0.67 -5.57 -14.42
C PHE A 409 -2.10 -6.06 -14.70
N ALA A 410 -2.87 -5.30 -15.49
CA ALA A 410 -4.19 -5.72 -15.98
C ALA A 410 -4.16 -7.10 -16.66
N THR A 411 -3.09 -7.42 -17.38
CA THR A 411 -2.83 -8.72 -18.01
C THR A 411 -1.65 -9.41 -17.34
N LEU A 412 -1.84 -10.61 -16.81
CA LEU A 412 -0.77 -11.49 -16.30
C LEU A 412 -0.61 -12.74 -17.18
N ASP A 413 -1.71 -13.43 -17.47
CA ASP A 413 -1.71 -14.58 -18.36
C ASP A 413 -1.67 -14.13 -19.83
N PRO A 414 -0.81 -14.72 -20.68
CA PRO A 414 -0.73 -14.33 -22.07
C PRO A 414 -2.04 -14.64 -22.80
N THR A 415 -2.52 -13.68 -23.60
CA THR A 415 -3.76 -13.82 -24.37
C THR A 415 -3.46 -13.80 -25.85
N THR A 416 -3.63 -14.93 -26.52
CA THR A 416 -3.41 -15.07 -27.98
C THR A 416 -4.72 -14.97 -28.75
N ARG A 417 -4.73 -14.16 -29.81
CA ARG A 417 -5.85 -14.01 -30.75
C ARG A 417 -5.39 -14.18 -32.18
N ARG A 418 -6.34 -14.52 -33.05
CA ARG A 418 -6.14 -14.47 -34.50
C ARG A 418 -6.35 -13.04 -34.99
N LEU A 419 -5.35 -12.50 -35.68
CA LEU A 419 -5.43 -11.27 -36.43
C LEU A 419 -5.57 -11.61 -37.91
N GLU A 420 -6.65 -11.16 -38.52
CA GLU A 420 -6.85 -11.26 -39.97
C GLU A 420 -6.31 -10.00 -40.65
N LEU A 421 -5.31 -10.18 -41.51
CA LEU A 421 -4.72 -9.13 -42.32
C LEU A 421 -5.43 -9.11 -43.68
N PRO A 422 -6.20 -8.05 -44.01
CA PRO A 422 -6.97 -7.99 -45.24
C PRO A 422 -6.08 -7.95 -46.49
N ARG A 423 -6.56 -8.58 -47.56
CA ARG A 423 -5.96 -8.55 -48.90
C ARG A 423 -6.99 -8.04 -49.92
N PRO A 424 -6.61 -7.18 -50.88
CA PRO A 424 -7.54 -6.65 -51.88
C PRO A 424 -8.23 -7.74 -52.71
N ASP A 425 -7.50 -8.83 -53.05
CA ASP A 425 -7.95 -9.82 -54.04
C ASP A 425 -7.73 -11.30 -53.62
N ALA A 426 -7.62 -11.58 -52.31
CA ALA A 426 -7.39 -12.95 -51.79
C ALA A 426 -7.96 -13.14 -50.38
N ALA A 427 -8.05 -14.40 -49.92
CA ALA A 427 -8.39 -14.71 -48.53
C ALA A 427 -7.46 -13.96 -47.56
N PRO A 428 -7.90 -13.49 -46.39
CA PRO A 428 -7.02 -12.76 -45.47
C PRO A 428 -5.84 -13.63 -45.01
N HIS A 429 -4.69 -13.01 -44.75
CA HIS A 429 -3.62 -13.71 -44.04
C HIS A 429 -3.94 -13.76 -42.55
N THR A 430 -3.55 -14.83 -41.87
CA THR A 430 -3.78 -14.98 -40.43
C THR A 430 -2.45 -14.94 -39.69
N VAL A 431 -2.38 -14.09 -38.67
CA VAL A 431 -1.26 -14.00 -37.72
C VAL A 431 -1.79 -14.25 -36.31
N LEU A 432 -1.01 -14.89 -35.46
CA LEU A 432 -1.30 -15.05 -34.05
C LEU A 432 -0.70 -13.87 -33.28
N LEU A 433 -1.54 -13.05 -32.66
CA LEU A 433 -1.12 -11.92 -31.85
C LEU A 433 -1.32 -12.23 -30.37
N THR A 434 -0.25 -12.14 -29.58
CA THR A 434 -0.26 -12.45 -28.16
C THR A 434 0.00 -11.20 -27.32
N ASP A 435 -0.94 -10.84 -26.46
CA ASP A 435 -0.72 -9.83 -25.41
C ASP A 435 0.02 -10.48 -24.23
N THR A 436 1.10 -9.84 -23.78
CA THR A 436 1.95 -10.35 -22.69
C THR A 436 1.86 -9.45 -21.45
N VAL A 437 2.38 -9.94 -20.33
CA VAL A 437 2.42 -9.16 -19.10
C VAL A 437 3.27 -7.90 -19.26
N GLY A 438 2.80 -6.79 -18.69
CA GLY A 438 3.55 -5.54 -18.70
C GLY A 438 4.76 -5.56 -17.79
N PHE A 439 5.84 -4.92 -18.24
CA PHE A 439 7.04 -4.71 -17.43
C PHE A 439 6.89 -3.54 -16.47
N ILE A 440 7.63 -3.59 -15.36
CA ILE A 440 7.80 -2.50 -14.42
C ILE A 440 9.29 -2.36 -14.06
N ARG A 441 9.70 -1.19 -13.57
CA ARG A 441 11.06 -0.89 -13.11
C ARG A 441 11.43 -1.80 -11.94
N ASP A 442 12.70 -2.18 -11.86
CA ASP A 442 13.29 -2.88 -10.71
C ASP A 442 12.46 -4.09 -10.26
N LEU A 443 12.09 -4.96 -11.21
CA LEU A 443 11.46 -6.23 -10.90
C LEU A 443 12.41 -7.09 -10.05
N PRO A 444 11.97 -7.57 -8.88
CA PRO A 444 12.79 -8.42 -8.03
C PRO A 444 13.19 -9.72 -8.73
N GLU A 445 14.41 -10.20 -8.51
CA GLU A 445 14.92 -11.43 -9.15
C GLU A 445 14.01 -12.67 -8.94
N PRO A 446 13.42 -12.91 -7.74
CA PRO A 446 12.50 -14.03 -7.54
C PRO A 446 11.22 -13.93 -8.38
N LEU A 447 10.81 -12.70 -8.72
CA LEU A 447 9.66 -12.43 -9.57
C LEU A 447 10.02 -12.66 -11.04
N VAL A 448 11.23 -12.26 -11.48
CA VAL A 448 11.72 -12.50 -12.85
C VAL A 448 11.64 -13.98 -13.23
N GLU A 449 11.93 -14.90 -12.31
CA GLU A 449 11.80 -16.34 -12.59
C GLU A 449 10.35 -16.81 -12.75
N ALA A 450 9.41 -16.26 -11.98
CA ALA A 450 7.99 -16.54 -12.14
C ALA A 450 7.47 -16.02 -13.49
N PHE A 451 7.96 -14.85 -13.89
CA PHE A 451 7.69 -14.22 -15.18
C PHE A 451 8.33 -14.91 -16.36
N ARG A 452 9.53 -15.47 -16.23
CA ARG A 452 10.20 -16.19 -17.31
C ARG A 452 9.30 -17.24 -17.96
N ALA A 453 8.50 -17.92 -17.15
CA ALA A 453 7.58 -18.94 -17.64
C ALA A 453 6.31 -18.38 -18.31
N THR A 454 5.88 -17.15 -17.99
CA THR A 454 4.80 -16.46 -18.74
C THR A 454 5.32 -15.72 -19.97
N LEU A 455 6.60 -15.31 -19.96
CA LEU A 455 7.32 -14.69 -21.05
C LEU A 455 7.98 -15.71 -22.00
N GLU A 456 7.92 -17.01 -21.70
CA GLU A 456 8.34 -18.06 -22.63
C GLU A 456 7.57 -17.97 -23.95
N GLU A 457 6.31 -17.51 -23.92
CA GLU A 457 5.52 -17.28 -25.13
C GLU A 457 6.12 -16.17 -26.02
N THR A 458 6.86 -15.23 -25.42
CA THR A 458 7.61 -14.17 -26.10
C THR A 458 8.85 -14.73 -26.80
N LEU A 459 9.49 -15.77 -26.25
CA LEU A 459 10.65 -16.42 -26.88
C LEU A 459 10.27 -17.19 -28.13
N ASP A 460 9.02 -17.66 -28.19
CA ASP A 460 8.48 -18.40 -29.32
C ASP A 460 7.90 -17.50 -30.43
N ALA A 461 7.92 -16.17 -30.25
CA ALA A 461 7.39 -15.24 -31.25
C ALA A 461 8.40 -15.04 -32.39
N ASP A 462 7.91 -14.94 -33.62
CA ASP A 462 8.75 -14.61 -34.77
C ASP A 462 9.12 -13.11 -34.76
N VAL A 463 8.19 -12.28 -34.28
CA VAL A 463 8.36 -10.83 -34.11
C VAL A 463 7.86 -10.36 -32.74
N LEU A 464 8.62 -9.47 -32.13
CA LEU A 464 8.23 -8.70 -30.95
C LEU A 464 7.85 -7.28 -31.34
N LEU A 465 6.61 -6.89 -31.04
CA LEU A 465 6.19 -5.50 -31.08
C LEU A 465 6.46 -4.87 -29.71
N VAL A 466 7.50 -4.03 -29.64
CA VAL A 466 7.89 -3.30 -28.43
C VAL A 466 7.06 -2.03 -28.34
N ILE A 467 5.98 -2.09 -27.56
CA ILE A 467 5.03 -1.00 -27.39
C ILE A 467 5.55 0.00 -26.35
N VAL A 468 5.64 1.27 -26.74
CA VAL A 468 6.13 2.38 -25.92
C VAL A 468 5.02 3.42 -25.79
N ASP A 469 4.75 3.89 -24.58
CA ASP A 469 3.87 5.03 -24.35
C ASP A 469 4.64 6.33 -24.56
N LEU A 470 4.42 7.01 -25.70
CA LEU A 470 5.10 8.29 -25.95
C LEU A 470 4.55 9.45 -25.13
N ALA A 471 3.38 9.31 -24.52
CA ALA A 471 2.85 10.34 -23.63
C ALA A 471 3.52 10.30 -22.25
N ASP A 472 4.23 9.22 -21.92
CA ASP A 472 5.00 9.10 -20.68
C ASP A 472 6.38 9.80 -20.82
N PRO A 473 6.71 10.80 -20.00
CA PRO A 473 8.03 11.44 -20.03
C PRO A 473 9.22 10.49 -19.81
N ASP A 474 9.01 9.33 -19.16
CA ASP A 474 10.01 8.29 -18.92
C ASP A 474 10.10 7.24 -20.05
N TRP A 475 9.42 7.44 -21.19
CA TRP A 475 9.36 6.46 -22.27
C TRP A 475 10.74 5.92 -22.69
N SER A 476 11.76 6.79 -22.70
CA SER A 476 13.14 6.41 -23.06
C SER A 476 13.70 5.40 -22.06
N ASP A 477 13.63 5.67 -20.76
CA ASP A 477 14.15 4.79 -19.72
C ASP A 477 13.36 3.48 -19.63
N GLN A 478 12.04 3.56 -19.85
CA GLN A 478 11.18 2.39 -19.96
C GLN A 478 11.60 1.51 -21.14
N LEU A 479 11.81 2.09 -22.33
CA LEU A 479 12.25 1.38 -23.53
C LEU A 479 13.59 0.66 -23.30
N HIS A 480 14.59 1.35 -22.72
CA HIS A 480 15.86 0.72 -22.35
C HIS A 480 15.69 -0.44 -21.38
N THR A 481 14.80 -0.28 -20.39
CA THR A 481 14.52 -1.33 -19.39
C THR A 481 13.91 -2.56 -20.06
N VAL A 482 12.97 -2.36 -20.98
CA VAL A 482 12.35 -3.44 -21.76
C VAL A 482 13.39 -4.17 -22.61
N HIS A 483 14.24 -3.45 -23.35
CA HIS A 483 15.31 -4.08 -24.14
C HIS A 483 16.26 -4.91 -23.27
N ARG A 484 16.73 -4.35 -22.16
CA ARG A 484 17.62 -5.05 -21.22
C ARG A 484 16.99 -6.32 -20.67
N LEU A 485 15.69 -6.27 -20.34
CA LEU A 485 14.96 -7.45 -19.88
C LEU A 485 14.86 -8.50 -20.99
N LEU A 486 14.49 -8.12 -22.21
CA LEU A 486 14.42 -9.02 -23.36
C LEU A 486 15.78 -9.68 -23.66
N ASP A 487 16.88 -8.92 -23.53
CA ASP A 487 18.24 -9.45 -23.65
C ASP A 487 18.56 -10.46 -22.54
N SER A 488 18.21 -10.15 -21.28
CA SER A 488 18.44 -11.05 -20.14
C SER A 488 17.63 -12.35 -20.21
N LEU A 489 16.55 -12.36 -21.00
CA LEU A 489 15.72 -13.53 -21.28
C LEU A 489 16.24 -14.35 -22.47
N GLY A 490 17.25 -13.84 -23.19
CA GLY A 490 17.80 -14.50 -24.38
C GLY A 490 16.90 -14.43 -25.60
N CYS A 491 16.05 -13.41 -25.71
CA CYS A 491 15.14 -13.29 -26.84
C CYS A 491 15.88 -12.78 -28.10
N VAL A 492 15.87 -13.61 -29.15
CA VAL A 492 16.54 -13.38 -30.44
C VAL A 492 15.59 -12.93 -31.56
N ALA A 493 14.29 -12.89 -31.30
CA ALA A 493 13.29 -12.49 -32.28
C ALA A 493 13.47 -11.03 -32.73
N LEU A 494 13.02 -10.72 -33.95
CA LEU A 494 13.06 -9.36 -34.49
C LEU A 494 12.22 -8.44 -33.59
N ARG A 495 12.81 -7.31 -33.17
CA ARG A 495 12.14 -6.30 -32.34
C ARG A 495 11.74 -5.12 -33.22
N GLN A 496 10.45 -4.81 -33.25
CA GLN A 496 9.91 -3.63 -33.90
C GLN A 496 9.33 -2.70 -32.84
N VAL A 497 9.89 -1.50 -32.74
CA VAL A 497 9.39 -0.48 -31.80
C VAL A 497 8.10 0.13 -32.35
N VAL A 498 7.11 0.25 -31.48
CA VAL A 498 5.80 0.83 -31.76
C VAL A 498 5.53 1.94 -30.73
N ALA A 499 5.65 3.17 -31.18
CA ALA A 499 5.30 4.39 -30.47
C ALA A 499 3.77 4.53 -30.41
N ASN A 500 3.18 4.23 -29.26
CA ASN A 500 1.75 4.34 -28.99
C ASN A 500 1.41 5.66 -28.27
N GLN A 501 0.11 5.97 -28.21
CA GLN A 501 -0.47 7.16 -27.57
C GLN A 501 -0.01 8.48 -28.18
N ILE A 502 0.22 8.49 -29.49
CA ILE A 502 0.65 9.70 -30.20
C ILE A 502 -0.35 10.86 -30.03
N ASP A 503 -1.63 10.55 -29.80
CA ASP A 503 -2.69 11.53 -29.55
C ASP A 503 -2.51 12.36 -28.28
N ARG A 504 -1.61 11.96 -27.38
CA ARG A 504 -1.35 12.62 -26.09
C ARG A 504 0.11 13.06 -25.90
N CYS A 505 0.99 12.75 -26.86
CA CYS A 505 2.42 13.02 -26.73
C CYS A 505 2.79 14.44 -27.21
N THR A 506 3.98 14.90 -26.83
CA THR A 506 4.55 16.16 -27.32
C THR A 506 5.32 15.96 -28.62
N LEU A 507 5.46 17.01 -29.43
CA LEU A 507 6.27 16.97 -30.65
C LEU A 507 7.73 16.57 -30.35
N ASP A 508 8.29 17.09 -29.26
CA ASP A 508 9.64 16.76 -28.81
C ASP A 508 9.83 15.25 -28.58
N ALA A 509 8.82 14.57 -28.02
CA ALA A 509 8.89 13.13 -27.78
C ALA A 509 8.92 12.33 -29.10
N ILE A 510 8.17 12.79 -30.11
CA ILE A 510 8.16 12.18 -31.46
C ILE A 510 9.52 12.36 -32.13
N GLU A 511 10.09 13.55 -32.09
CA GLU A 511 11.40 13.82 -32.67
C GLU A 511 12.49 13.01 -31.99
N ALA A 512 12.47 12.95 -30.65
CA ALA A 512 13.43 12.20 -29.86
C ALA A 512 13.39 10.70 -30.16
N ILE A 513 12.20 10.08 -30.27
CA ILE A 513 12.12 8.66 -30.62
C ILE A 513 12.51 8.41 -32.08
N ARG A 514 12.24 9.32 -33.01
CA ARG A 514 12.70 9.17 -34.41
C ARG A 514 14.21 9.19 -34.54
N GLN A 515 14.89 10.02 -33.76
CA GLN A 515 16.36 10.06 -33.74
C GLN A 515 16.95 8.76 -33.16
N ARG A 516 16.26 8.18 -32.18
CA ARG A 516 16.73 7.02 -31.42
C ARG A 516 16.40 5.69 -32.10
N GLU A 517 15.19 5.56 -32.60
CA GLU A 517 14.58 4.38 -33.21
C GLU A 517 13.95 4.81 -34.56
N PRO A 518 14.76 5.00 -35.62
CA PRO A 518 14.31 5.58 -36.88
C PRO A 518 13.26 4.73 -37.62
N ASP A 519 13.24 3.42 -37.36
CA ASP A 519 12.29 2.48 -37.94
C ASP A 519 11.03 2.30 -37.07
N SER A 520 10.82 3.12 -36.04
CA SER A 520 9.64 3.03 -35.16
C SER A 520 8.33 3.31 -35.90
N LEU A 521 7.29 2.56 -35.53
CA LEU A 521 5.93 2.74 -36.04
C LEU A 521 5.13 3.61 -35.07
N PHE A 522 4.39 4.59 -35.58
CA PHE A 522 3.59 5.52 -34.77
C PHE A 522 2.11 5.14 -34.84
N LEU A 523 1.44 5.02 -33.68
CA LEU A 523 0.01 4.74 -33.63
C LEU A 523 -0.69 5.32 -32.39
N SER A 524 -2.01 5.42 -32.47
CA SER A 524 -2.88 5.59 -31.31
C SER A 524 -3.83 4.40 -31.26
N ALA A 525 -3.61 3.48 -30.31
CA ALA A 525 -4.48 2.32 -30.16
C ALA A 525 -5.94 2.70 -29.81
N VAL A 526 -6.14 3.84 -29.15
CA VAL A 526 -7.47 4.32 -28.73
C VAL A 526 -8.21 5.00 -29.89
N ARG A 527 -7.53 5.87 -30.66
CA ARG A 527 -8.16 6.55 -31.82
C ARG A 527 -8.20 5.68 -33.07
N GLY A 528 -7.32 4.69 -33.17
CA GLY A 528 -7.15 3.83 -34.33
C GLY A 528 -6.15 4.36 -35.37
N ASP A 529 -5.50 5.48 -35.10
CA ASP A 529 -4.48 6.06 -35.97
C ASP A 529 -3.28 5.13 -36.11
N GLY A 530 -2.73 4.98 -37.32
CA GLY A 530 -1.54 4.15 -37.56
C GLY A 530 -1.78 2.63 -37.61
N LEU A 531 -2.97 2.12 -37.22
CA LEU A 531 -3.26 0.67 -37.19
C LEU A 531 -3.15 0.01 -38.57
N ARG A 532 -3.61 0.69 -39.63
CA ARG A 532 -3.48 0.19 -41.01
C ARG A 532 -2.02 0.06 -41.43
N GLY A 533 -1.17 1.01 -41.01
CA GLY A 533 0.27 0.97 -41.28
C GLY A 533 0.93 -0.22 -40.59
N LEU A 534 0.57 -0.49 -39.32
CA LEU A 534 1.06 -1.67 -38.61
C LEU A 534 0.61 -2.98 -39.27
N GLN A 535 -0.66 -3.09 -39.69
CA GLN A 535 -1.18 -4.26 -40.41
C GLN A 535 -0.45 -4.49 -41.74
N GLN A 536 -0.16 -3.41 -42.48
CA GLN A 536 0.61 -3.48 -43.72
C GLN A 536 2.05 -3.93 -43.46
N TRP A 537 2.72 -3.35 -42.46
CA TRP A 537 4.06 -3.75 -42.06
C TRP A 537 4.12 -5.25 -41.71
N LEU A 538 3.20 -5.73 -40.88
CA LEU A 538 3.10 -7.16 -40.52
C LEU A 538 2.89 -8.05 -41.75
N ARG A 539 2.10 -7.61 -42.72
CA ARG A 539 1.88 -8.34 -43.96
C ARG A 539 3.18 -8.47 -44.76
N THR A 540 3.89 -7.35 -44.95
CA THR A 540 5.16 -7.32 -45.67
C THR A 540 6.21 -8.22 -45.02
N GLN A 541 6.34 -8.17 -43.70
CA GLN A 541 7.34 -8.95 -42.97
C GLN A 541 7.15 -10.47 -43.11
N PHE A 542 5.91 -10.97 -43.04
CA PHE A 542 5.66 -12.41 -43.00
C PHE A 542 5.27 -13.04 -44.33
N PHE A 543 4.68 -12.27 -45.25
CA PHE A 543 4.05 -12.85 -46.44
C PHE A 543 4.54 -12.26 -47.76
N ASP A 544 5.17 -11.06 -47.75
CA ASP A 544 5.73 -10.43 -48.95
C ASP A 544 7.23 -10.05 -48.80
N PRO A 545 8.15 -10.97 -48.43
CA PRO A 545 9.52 -10.65 -48.02
C PRO A 545 10.48 -10.21 -49.15
N GLY A 546 9.97 -9.69 -50.28
CA GLY A 546 10.77 -9.26 -51.44
C GLY A 546 10.18 -8.12 -52.27
N ALA A 547 9.08 -7.49 -51.84
CA ALA A 547 8.67 -6.22 -52.43
C ALA A 547 9.67 -5.16 -51.98
N GLU A 548 10.41 -4.55 -52.93
CA GLU A 548 11.31 -3.42 -52.64
C GLU A 548 10.59 -2.45 -51.70
N SER A 549 11.19 -2.21 -50.53
CA SER A 549 10.75 -1.18 -49.61
C SER A 549 11.01 0.19 -50.24
N GLY A 550 10.16 0.60 -51.17
CA GLY A 550 9.98 1.99 -51.53
C GLY A 550 9.56 2.78 -50.28
N PRO A 551 9.86 4.08 -50.20
CA PRO A 551 9.56 4.92 -49.05
C PRO A 551 8.03 5.08 -48.92
N THR A 552 7.38 4.07 -48.35
CA THR A 552 5.93 3.98 -48.31
C THR A 552 5.49 4.61 -47.00
N ALA A 553 5.02 5.87 -47.05
CA ALA A 553 4.05 6.62 -46.21
C ALA A 553 3.86 6.36 -44.68
N ILE A 554 4.47 5.35 -44.09
CA ILE A 554 4.32 4.87 -42.71
C ILE A 554 5.33 5.55 -41.76
N ARG A 555 6.35 6.21 -42.33
CA ARG A 555 7.38 6.97 -41.59
C ARG A 555 6.94 8.36 -41.16
N HIS A 556 5.78 8.82 -41.62
CA HIS A 556 5.23 10.13 -41.29
C HIS A 556 4.06 9.97 -40.31
N ALA A 557 4.08 10.78 -39.24
CA ALA A 557 2.90 10.94 -38.38
C ALA A 557 1.74 11.49 -39.24
N PRO A 558 0.47 11.14 -38.95
CA PRO A 558 -0.67 11.75 -39.64
C PRO A 558 -0.58 13.29 -39.55
N GLU A 559 -1.03 13.99 -40.60
CA GLU A 559 -1.13 15.46 -40.57
C GLU A 559 -2.06 15.88 -39.42
N TRP A 560 -1.53 16.71 -38.53
CA TRP A 560 -2.21 17.12 -37.31
C TRP A 560 -3.26 18.19 -37.61
N PRO A 561 -4.47 18.11 -37.03
CA PRO A 561 -5.36 19.26 -37.02
C PRO A 561 -4.75 20.36 -36.15
N SER A 562 -4.71 21.58 -36.70
CA SER A 562 -4.20 22.80 -36.10
C SER A 562 -4.91 23.23 -34.83
#